data_AF-A0A958YYI8-F1
#
_entry.id   AF-A0A958YYI8-F1
#
_cell.length_a   1.000
_cell.length_b   1.000
_cell.length_c   1.000
_cell.angle_alpha   90.00
_cell.angle_beta   90.00
_cell.angle_gamma   90.00
#
_symmetry.space_group_name_H-M   'P 1'
#
loop_
_entity.id
_entity.type
_entity.pdbx_description
1 polymer ?
#
loop_
_entity_poly.entity_id
_entity_poly.type
_entity_poly.pdbx_seq_one_letter_code
_entity_poly.pdbx_strand_id
1 'polypeptide(L)' 'MYAIVEIAGQQFKVAKDQKVFVHRLQEKEGSKVTFDNVLLLDDG' A
#
# COMPACT_ATOMS: atom_id res chain seq x y z
N MET A 1 5.50 12.85 -4.48
CA MET A 1 5.64 11.60 -3.69
C MET A 1 4.41 10.72 -3.77
N TYR A 2 4.46 9.75 -4.68
CA TYR A 2 3.59 8.58 -4.70
C TYR A 2 4.45 7.32 -4.80
N ALA A 3 3.92 6.21 -4.31
CA ALA A 3 4.54 4.90 -4.44
C ALA A 3 3.58 3.95 -5.15
N ILE A 4 4.12 2.98 -5.88
CA ILE A 4 3.37 1.82 -6.33
C ILE A 4 3.81 0.65 -5.45
N VAL A 5 2.85 0.09 -4.71
CA VAL A 5 3.08 -1.04 -3.79
C VAL A 5 2.25 -2.24 -4.19
N GLU A 6 2.78 -3.43 -3.98
CA GLU A 6 2.03 -4.67 -4.18
C GLU A 6 1.35 -5.10 -2.89
N ILE A 7 0.02 -5.18 -2.90
CA ILE A 7 -0.80 -5.60 -1.78
C ILE A 7 -1.65 -6.79 -2.24
N ALA A 8 -1.42 -7.95 -1.62
CA ALA A 8 -2.14 -9.20 -1.92
C ALA A 8 -2.14 -9.59 -3.43
N GLY A 9 -1.01 -9.38 -4.13
CA GLY A 9 -0.84 -9.72 -5.54
C GLY A 9 -1.39 -8.69 -6.54
N GLN A 10 -1.87 -7.54 -6.07
CA GLN A 10 -2.31 -6.43 -6.90
C GLN A 10 -1.50 -5.17 -6.62
N GLN A 11 -1.28 -4.36 -7.66
CA GLN A 11 -0.52 -3.12 -7.56
C GLN A 11 -1.44 -1.96 -7.22
N PHE A 12 -1.05 -1.17 -6.23
CA PHE A 12 -1.77 0.02 -5.79
C PHE A 12 -0.86 1.23 -5.84
N LYS A 13 -1.35 2.29 -6.47
CA LYS A 13 -0.77 3.62 -6.35
C LYS A 13 -1.23 4.24 -5.04
N VAL A 14 -0.28 4.51 -4.15
CA VAL A 14 -0.51 5.09 -2.84
C VAL A 14 0.22 6.42 -2.71
N ALA A 15 -0.41 7.37 -2.04
CA ALA A 15 0.17 8.64 -1.65
C ALA A 15 0.02 8.85 -0.13
N LYS A 16 0.78 9.79 0.42
CA LYS A 16 0.66 10.18 1.83
C LYS A 16 -0.79 10.64 2.12
N ASP A 17 -1.34 10.19 3.25
CA ASP A 17 -2.69 10.49 3.73
C ASP A 17 -3.86 9.99 2.85
N GLN A 18 -3.57 9.13 1.85
CA GLN A 18 -4.59 8.52 1.01
C GLN A 18 -5.21 7.28 1.65
N LYS A 19 -6.53 7.15 1.54
CA LYS A 19 -7.25 5.90 1.84
C LYS A 19 -7.42 5.09 0.54
N VAL A 20 -7.07 3.82 0.59
CA VAL A 20 -7.19 2.87 -0.54
C VAL A 20 -7.99 1.65 -0.09
N PHE A 21 -8.88 1.17 -0.97
CA PHE A 21 -9.57 -0.09 -0.78
C PHE A 21 -8.71 -1.21 -1.37
N VAL A 22 -8.38 -2.18 -0.53
CA VAL A 22 -7.55 -3.34 -0.88
C VAL A 22 -8.30 -4.63 -0.56
N HIS A 23 -7.75 -5.75 -1.00
CA HIS A 23 -8.25 -7.05 -0.60
C HIS A 23 -8.12 -7.28 0.91
N ARG A 24 -8.94 -8.20 1.43
CA ARG A 24 -8.95 -8.55 2.85
C ARG A 24 -7.57 -9.01 3.30
N LEU A 25 -6.99 -8.28 4.26
CA LEU A 25 -5.75 -8.64 4.92
C LEU A 25 -6.04 -9.60 6.09
N GLN A 26 -5.06 -10.43 6.46
CA GLN A 26 -5.18 -11.33 7.61
C GLN A 26 -5.09 -10.60 8.96
N GLU A 27 -4.57 -9.38 8.93
CA GLU A 27 -4.33 -8.53 10.10
C GLU A 27 -5.64 -8.00 10.70
N LYS A 28 -5.61 -7.72 12.00
CA LYS A 28 -6.76 -7.18 12.73
C LYS A 28 -6.99 -5.70 12.38
N GLU A 29 -8.23 -5.26 12.54
CA GLU A 29 -8.57 -3.84 12.41
C GLU A 29 -7.75 -2.99 13.39
N GLY A 30 -7.18 -1.89 12.90
CA GLY A 30 -6.32 -1.01 13.69
C GLY A 30 -4.87 -1.46 13.84
N SER A 31 -4.50 -2.66 13.37
CA SER A 31 -3.10 -3.08 13.29
C SER A 31 -2.33 -2.23 12.28
N LYS A 32 -1.08 -1.91 12.61
CA LYS A 32 -0.14 -1.37 11.64
C LYS A 32 0.41 -2.51 10.78
N VAL A 33 0.40 -2.32 9.47
CA VAL A 33 0.94 -3.27 8.50
C VAL A 33 2.06 -2.61 7.71
N THR A 34 3.08 -3.40 7.38
CA THR A 34 4.20 -2.97 6.55
C THR A 34 4.19 -3.79 5.27
N PHE A 35 4.36 -3.13 4.13
CA PHE A 35 4.49 -3.78 2.83
C PHE A 35 5.89 -3.53 2.30
N ASP A 36 6.66 -4.60 2.11
CA ASP A 36 8.06 -4.50 1.68
C ASP A 36 8.20 -4.37 0.16
N ASN A 37 7.19 -4.83 -0.59
CA ASN A 37 7.19 -4.80 -2.05
C ASN A 37 6.73 -3.43 -2.58
N VAL A 38 7.69 -2.51 -2.66
CA VAL A 38 7.54 -1.23 -3.33
C VAL A 38 8.13 -1.33 -4.74
N LEU A 39 7.28 -1.23 -5.76
CA LEU A 39 7.66 -1.35 -7.16
C LEU A 39 8.22 -0.06 -7.74
N LEU A 40 7.71 1.08 -7.28
CA LEU A 40 8.14 2.39 -7.74
C LEU A 40 7.91 3.43 -6.65
N LEU A 41 8.87 4.34 -6.50
CA LEU A 41 8.75 5.55 -5.70
C LEU A 41 9.07 6.72 -6.62
N ASP A 42 8.17 7.69 -6.65
CA ASP A 42 8.36 8.93 -7.39
C ASP A 42 8.02 10.12 -6.50
N ASP A 43 9.04 10.91 -6.22
CA ASP A 43 8.96 12.06 -5.33
C ASP A 43 8.62 13.36 -6.06
N GLY A 44 8.64 13.36 -7.40
CA GLY A 44 8.49 14.54 -8.24
C GLY A 44 9.82 15.13 -8.68
#